data_AF-A0A2H0V8Z9-F1
#
_entry.id   AF-A0A2H0V8Z9-F1
#
_cell.length_a   1.000
_cell.length_b   1.000
_cell.length_c   1.000
_cell.angle_alpha   90.00
_cell.angle_beta   90.00
_cell.angle_gamma   90.00
#
_symmetry.space_group_name_H-M   'P 1'
#
loop_
_entity.id
_entity.type
_entity.pdbx_description
1 polymer ?
#
loop_
_entity_poly.entity_id
_entity_poly.type
_entity_poly.pdbx_seq_one_letter_code
_entity_poly.pdbx_strand_id
1 'polypeptide(L)'
;EIITGAGIGGGPQVRIFDASGTVRGQFFAYAPNFRGGVNVASGDINQDGVDEIITGAGPGGDTRARVFNERGNLFADFFAYAEDMRGGVNAAVMKLKIQ
;
A
#
# COMPACT_ATOMS: atom_id res chain seq x y z
N GLU A 1 -3.50 -14.48 -1.68
CA GLU A 1 -2.25 -14.36 -0.88
C GLU A 1 -2.52 -13.64 0.44
N ILE A 2 -1.49 -13.45 1.27
CA ILE A 2 -1.51 -12.56 2.44
C ILE A 2 -0.57 -11.39 2.15
N ILE A 3 -1.01 -10.16 2.38
CA ILE A 3 -0.16 -8.98 2.35
C ILE A 3 -0.05 -8.36 3.75
N THR A 4 1.14 -7.86 4.08
CA THR A 4 1.38 -7.17 5.36
C THR A 4 2.17 -5.90 5.13
N GLY A 5 1.80 -4.84 5.85
CA GLY A 5 2.62 -3.64 6.03
C GLY A 5 3.23 -3.60 7.43
N ALA A 6 4.44 -3.08 7.56
CA ALA A 6 5.01 -2.83 8.88
C ALA A 6 4.32 -1.62 9.55
N GLY A 7 4.05 -1.73 10.85
CA GLY A 7 3.46 -0.64 11.64
C GLY A 7 4.43 0.49 11.98
N ILE A 8 3.95 1.45 12.78
CA ILE A 8 4.72 2.60 13.27
C ILE A 8 6.03 2.13 13.94
N GLY A 9 7.14 2.81 13.62
CA GLY A 9 8.49 2.44 14.05
C GLY A 9 9.20 1.50 13.08
N GLY A 10 8.45 0.76 12.25
CA GLY A 10 8.96 0.01 11.10
C GLY A 10 9.12 0.88 9.85
N GLY A 11 9.80 0.33 8.83
CA GLY A 11 9.88 0.95 7.51
C GLY A 11 8.59 0.80 6.69
N PRO A 12 8.48 1.43 5.50
CA PRO A 12 7.34 1.26 4.61
C PRO A 12 7.39 -0.07 3.83
N GLN A 13 7.77 -1.15 4.51
CA GLN A 13 7.96 -2.46 3.91
C GLN A 13 6.60 -3.15 3.74
N VAL A 14 6.33 -3.60 2.52
CA VAL A 14 5.25 -4.51 2.19
C VAL A 14 5.84 -5.90 1.98
N ARG A 15 5.21 -6.92 2.54
CA ARG A 15 5.55 -8.33 2.30
C ARG A 15 4.32 -9.08 1.82
N ILE A 16 4.57 -10.01 0.90
CA ILE A 16 3.56 -10.85 0.26
C ILE A 16 3.90 -12.29 0.64
N PHE A 17 2.93 -13.02 1.16
CA PHE A 17 3.06 -14.42 1.55
C PHE A 17 2.01 -15.28 0.86
N ASP A 18 2.33 -16.55 0.64
CA ASP A 18 1.31 -17.54 0.37
C ASP A 18 0.58 -17.95 1.67
N ALA A 19 -0.43 -18.81 1.54
CA ALA A 19 -1.24 -19.27 2.68
C ALA A 19 -0.44 -20.10 3.72
N SER A 20 0.75 -20.60 3.37
CA SER A 20 1.64 -21.28 4.31
C SER A 20 2.51 -20.32 5.12
N GLY A 21 2.48 -19.03 4.81
CA GLY A 21 3.37 -18.02 5.38
C GLY A 21 4.74 -17.94 4.69
N THR A 22 4.91 -18.57 3.53
CA THR A 22 6.14 -18.44 2.75
C THR A 22 6.15 -17.13 1.97
N VAL A 23 7.27 -16.40 2.04
CA VAL A 23 7.43 -15.12 1.33
C VAL A 23 7.46 -15.34 -0.17
N ARG A 24 6.58 -14.64 -0.89
CA ARG A 24 6.52 -14.63 -2.36
C ARG A 24 7.11 -13.35 -2.95
N GLY A 25 7.08 -12.25 -2.21
CA GLY A 25 7.62 -10.96 -2.65
C GLY A 25 7.69 -9.96 -1.51
N GLN A 26 8.49 -8.90 -1.70
CA GLN A 26 8.58 -7.78 -0.77
C GLN A 26 9.17 -6.54 -1.46
N PHE A 27 8.74 -5.37 -1.02
CA PHE A 27 9.23 -4.09 -1.52
C PHE A 27 9.02 -2.97 -0.50
N PHE A 28 9.66 -1.82 -0.72
CA PHE A 28 9.39 -0.60 0.03
C PHE A 28 8.43 0.29 -0.76
N ALA A 29 7.26 0.57 -0.21
CA ALA A 29 6.23 1.37 -0.88
C ALA A 29 6.57 2.88 -0.90
N TYR A 30 7.43 3.33 0.02
CA TYR A 30 7.90 4.71 0.19
C TYR A 30 9.41 4.72 0.47
N ALA A 31 9.98 5.89 0.75
CA ALA A 31 11.41 6.04 1.03
C ALA A 31 11.88 5.02 2.10
N PRO A 32 12.92 4.19 1.84
CA PRO A 32 13.31 3.10 2.75
C PRO A 32 13.71 3.54 4.17
N ASN A 33 14.07 4.81 4.36
CA ASN A 33 14.40 5.41 5.66
C ASN A 33 13.18 5.97 6.41
N PHE A 34 12.00 6.02 5.80
CA PHE A 34 10.76 6.43 6.46
C PHE A 34 10.40 5.44 7.58
N ARG A 35 9.85 5.91 8.71
CA ARG A 35 9.57 5.10 9.90
C ARG A 35 8.14 5.22 10.43
N GLY A 36 7.23 5.82 9.65
CA GLY A 36 5.81 5.85 9.99
C GLY A 36 5.08 4.54 9.72
N GLY A 37 5.75 3.55 9.11
CA GLY A 37 5.12 2.31 8.65
C GLY A 37 4.33 2.49 7.35
N VAL A 38 3.54 1.47 7.00
CA VAL A 38 2.68 1.45 5.81
C VAL A 38 1.40 0.68 6.10
N ASN A 39 0.27 1.27 5.72
CA ASN A 39 -1.02 0.60 5.69
C ASN A 39 -1.23 -0.01 4.31
N VAL A 40 -1.84 -1.20 4.26
CA VAL A 40 -2.06 -1.94 3.01
C VAL A 40 -3.52 -2.35 2.85
N ALA A 41 -3.99 -2.38 1.62
CA ALA A 41 -5.24 -3.00 1.18
C ALA A 41 -5.02 -3.67 -0.17
N SER A 42 -5.94 -4.53 -0.61
CA SER A 42 -5.86 -5.17 -1.92
C SER A 42 -7.20 -5.22 -2.63
N GLY A 43 -7.13 -5.31 -3.96
CA GLY A 43 -8.27 -5.60 -4.83
C GLY A 43 -7.90 -5.41 -6.29
N ASP A 44 -8.63 -6.10 -7.16
CA ASP A 44 -8.54 -5.96 -8.62
C ASP A 44 -9.04 -4.58 -9.09
N ILE A 45 -8.10 -3.65 -9.27
CA ILE A 45 -8.35 -2.25 -9.67
C ILE A 45 -8.33 -2.11 -11.19
N ASN A 46 -7.45 -2.83 -11.86
CA ASN A 46 -7.28 -2.76 -13.31
C ASN A 46 -8.21 -3.70 -14.12
N GLN A 47 -8.95 -4.60 -13.43
CA GLN A 47 -9.87 -5.59 -13.99
C GLN A 47 -9.21 -6.69 -14.83
N ASP A 48 -7.97 -7.06 -14.51
CA ASP A 48 -7.26 -8.18 -15.14
C ASP A 48 -7.44 -9.53 -14.43
N GLY A 49 -8.12 -9.52 -13.27
CA GLY A 49 -8.36 -10.70 -12.45
C GLY A 49 -7.27 -11.01 -11.43
N VAL A 50 -6.27 -10.14 -11.27
CA VAL A 50 -5.26 -10.17 -10.22
C VAL A 50 -5.45 -8.95 -9.31
N ASP A 51 -5.38 -9.16 -8.00
CA ASP A 51 -5.50 -8.05 -7.05
C ASP A 51 -4.23 -7.18 -7.07
N GLU A 52 -4.41 -5.86 -7.17
CA GLU A 52 -3.39 -4.87 -6.86
C GLU A 52 -3.21 -4.68 -5.35
N ILE A 53 -2.05 -4.14 -4.96
CA ILE A 53 -1.71 -3.73 -3.61
C ILE A 53 -1.80 -2.21 -3.51
N ILE A 54 -2.69 -1.72 -2.66
CA ILE A 54 -2.87 -0.29 -2.39
C ILE A 54 -2.18 0.02 -1.07
N THR A 55 -1.35 1.06 -1.05
CA THR A 55 -0.63 1.48 0.15
C THR A 55 -0.92 2.93 0.52
N GLY A 56 -0.96 3.20 1.82
CA GLY A 56 -0.89 4.54 2.39
C GLY A 56 0.27 4.63 3.37
N ALA A 57 1.02 5.73 3.34
CA ALA A 57 2.06 5.98 4.33
C ALA A 57 1.41 6.15 5.72
N GLY A 58 2.06 5.63 6.76
CA GLY A 58 1.63 5.90 8.13
C GLY A 58 1.98 7.33 8.60
N PRO A 59 1.85 7.61 9.92
CA PRO A 59 2.10 8.93 10.49
C PRO A 59 3.49 9.51 10.15
N GLY A 60 3.54 10.81 9.86
CA GLY A 60 4.75 11.51 9.42
C GLY A 60 5.06 11.36 7.92
N GLY A 61 4.34 10.47 7.23
CA GLY A 61 4.39 10.34 5.78
C GLY A 61 3.54 11.41 5.10
N ASP A 62 3.79 11.63 3.81
CA ASP A 62 2.89 12.46 3.00
C ASP A 62 1.54 11.75 2.78
N THR A 63 0.64 12.43 2.09
CA THR A 63 -0.73 11.98 1.88
C THR A 63 -0.89 11.15 0.60
N ARG A 64 0.18 10.54 0.09
CA ARG A 64 0.10 9.75 -1.14
C ARG A 64 -0.55 8.40 -0.90
N ALA A 65 -1.53 8.08 -1.74
CA ALA A 65 -1.95 6.72 -2.01
C ALA A 65 -1.16 6.19 -3.20
N ARG A 66 -0.63 4.97 -3.08
CA ARG A 66 0.08 4.29 -4.16
C ARG A 66 -0.56 2.95 -4.45
N VAL A 67 -0.57 2.57 -5.72
CA VAL A 67 -1.09 1.29 -6.20
C VAL A 67 0.07 0.56 -6.85
N PHE A 68 0.27 -0.69 -6.49
CA PHE A 68 1.29 -1.58 -7.02
C PHE A 68 0.65 -2.85 -7.55
N ASN A 69 1.25 -3.48 -8.55
CA ASN A 69 0.87 -4.83 -8.93
C ASN A 69 1.42 -5.88 -7.96
N GLU A 70 1.11 -7.15 -8.20
CA GLU A 70 1.49 -8.31 -7.39
C GLU A 70 3.01 -8.51 -7.28
N ARG A 71 3.78 -7.91 -8.20
CA ARG A 71 5.25 -7.92 -8.20
C ARG A 71 5.88 -6.69 -7.55
N GLY A 72 5.08 -5.75 -7.05
CA GLY A 72 5.56 -4.51 -6.43
C GLY A 72 5.96 -3.42 -7.44
N ASN A 73 5.52 -3.52 -8.70
CA ASN A 73 5.71 -2.43 -9.67
C ASN A 73 4.62 -1.38 -9.46
N LEU A 74 5.02 -0.11 -9.47
CA LEU A 74 4.11 1.02 -9.27
C LEU A 74 3.17 1.18 -10.48
N PHE A 75 1.87 1.16 -10.21
CA PHE A 75 0.80 1.38 -11.17
C PHE A 75 0.24 2.81 -11.09
N ALA A 76 0.04 3.34 -9.87
CA ALA A 76 -0.45 4.71 -9.66
C ALA A 76 0.18 5.35 -8.40
N ASP A 77 0.35 6.66 -8.42
CA ASP A 77 0.87 7.48 -7.30
C ASP A 77 0.20 8.86 -7.33
N PHE A 78 -0.58 9.18 -6.30
CA PHE A 78 -1.29 10.46 -6.21
C PHE A 78 -1.51 10.88 -4.75
N PHE A 79 -1.61 12.19 -4.53
CA PHE A 79 -1.98 12.74 -3.22
C PHE A 79 -3.48 12.59 -2.99
N ALA A 80 -3.88 11.94 -1.88
CA ALA A 80 -5.27 11.79 -1.49
C ALA A 80 -5.81 13.03 -0.72
N TYR A 81 -4.90 13.86 -0.20
CA TYR A 81 -5.19 15.10 0.52
C TYR A 81 -4.13 16.15 0.18
N ALA A 82 -4.11 17.29 0.86
CA ALA A 82 -3.13 18.34 0.62
C ALA A 82 -1.68 17.83 0.78
N GLU A 83 -0.78 18.33 -0.08
CA GLU A 83 0.61 17.85 -0.20
C GLU A 83 1.50 18.23 0.99
N ASP A 84 1.11 19.23 1.77
CA ASP A 84 1.83 19.72 2.95
C ASP A 84 1.45 18.96 4.23
N MET A 85 0.35 18.21 4.21
CA MET A 85 -0.07 17.37 5.31
C MET A 85 0.89 16.19 5.52
N ARG A 86 1.15 15.86 6.79
CA ARG A 86 2.03 14.75 7.20
C ARG A 86 1.33 13.70 8.06
N GLY A 87 0.02 13.58 7.91
CA GLY A 87 -0.81 12.63 8.67
C GLY A 87 -0.79 11.21 8.13
N GLY A 88 -0.29 11.00 6.91
CA GLY A 88 -0.43 9.73 6.20
C GLY A 88 -1.84 9.49 5.67
N VAL A 89 -2.08 8.27 5.17
CA VAL A 89 -3.38 7.81 4.66
C VAL A 89 -3.62 6.36 5.08
N ASN A 90 -4.87 6.05 5.45
CA ASN A 90 -5.35 4.67 5.58
C ASN A 90 -6.09 4.28 4.31
N ALA A 91 -5.70 3.16 3.70
CA ALA A 91 -6.32 2.67 2.48
C ALA A 91 -7.35 1.58 2.80
N ALA A 92 -8.48 1.62 2.11
CA ALA A 92 -9.44 0.53 2.01
C ALA A 92 -9.92 0.45 0.55
N VAL A 93 -10.22 -0.76 0.07
CA VAL A 93 -10.67 -0.98 -1.30
C VAL A 93 -12.12 -1.44 -1.28
N MET A 94 -12.96 -0.83 -2.10
CA MET A 94 -14.36 -1.18 -2.26
C MET A 94 -14.80 -0.95 -3.70
N LYS A 95 -15.59 -1.88 -4.25
CA LYS A 95 -16.35 -1.64 -5.47
C LYS A 95 -17.59 -0.81 -5.13
N LEU A 96 -17.44 0.52 -5.18
CA LEU A 96 -18.55 1.44 -4.95
C LEU A 96 -19.34 1.63 -6.25
N LYS A 97 -20.65 1.40 -6.19
CA LYS A 97 -21.58 1.78 -7.26
C LYS A 97 -22.19 3.12 -6.89
N ILE A 98 -21.69 4.20 -7.48
CA ILE A 98 -22.36 5.50 -7.40
C ILE A 98 -23.45 5.48 -8.48
N GLN A 99 -24.70 5.70 -8.06
CA GLN A 99 -25.83 5.84 -8.98
C GLN A 99 -25.78 7.20 -9.69
#